data_AF-A0ABD5YL94-F1
#
_entry.id   AF-A0ABD5YL94-F1
#
_cell.length_a   1.000
_cell.length_b   1.000
_cell.length_c   1.000
_cell.angle_alpha   90.00
_cell.angle_beta   90.00
_cell.angle_gamma   90.00
#
_symmetry.space_group_name_H-M   'P 1'
#
loop_
_entity.id
_entity.type
_entity.pdbx_description
1 polymer ?
#
loop_
_entity_poly.entity_id
_entity_poly.type
_entity_poly.pdbx_seq_one_letter_code
_entity_poly.pdbx_strand_id
1 'polypeptide(L)'
;MDAIAGRTTHDWFGGVTDRSERTQNHNESVRTVLRQALEQAAQTLEKRYESANPEDWLLSVRESTFRSLGASKQTSIKMVNRATYNQAVAVGEGLEGSQHILAPSNDGNMTLPEVLATQLGGDEPDRLTDQLDEYAAFEYAPNPYTREQVETIATDHQTLRAYHTSIDGPIEPTGQISERTRTQIATQIKTNEDNN
;
A
#
# COMPACT_ATOMS: atom_id res chain seq x y z
N MET A 1 12.17 -23.31 15.24
CA MET A 1 10.91 -23.73 15.89
C MET A 1 10.43 -25.00 15.22
N ASP A 2 9.98 -25.99 15.99
CA ASP A 2 9.43 -27.25 15.44
C ASP A 2 8.10 -27.54 16.14
N ALA A 3 6.99 -27.26 15.46
CA ALA A 3 5.65 -27.45 15.98
C ALA A 3 5.29 -28.94 16.13
N ILE A 4 5.84 -29.81 15.28
CA ILE A 4 5.53 -31.24 15.26
C ILE A 4 6.20 -31.94 16.46
N ALA A 5 7.42 -31.51 16.82
CA ALA A 5 8.08 -31.97 18.03
C ALA A 5 7.63 -31.24 19.32
N GLY A 6 6.61 -30.37 19.25
CA GLY A 6 6.12 -29.58 20.39
C GLY A 6 7.12 -28.52 20.89
N ARG A 7 8.14 -28.18 20.11
CA ARG A 7 9.16 -27.17 20.44
C ARG A 7 8.77 -25.81 19.89
N THR A 8 7.59 -25.34 20.30
CA THR A 8 7.04 -24.01 20.00
C THR A 8 6.62 -23.32 21.27
N THR A 9 6.67 -21.98 21.28
CA THR A 9 6.19 -21.16 22.40
C THR A 9 4.68 -21.17 22.56
N HIS A 10 3.95 -21.64 21.54
CA HIS A 10 2.50 -21.84 21.56
C HIS A 10 2.18 -23.33 21.50
N ASP A 11 1.25 -23.78 22.36
CA ASP A 11 0.79 -25.17 22.39
C ASP A 11 -0.37 -25.37 21.41
N TRP A 12 -0.02 -25.60 20.15
CA TRP A 12 -0.98 -25.83 19.06
C TRP A 12 -1.84 -27.09 19.25
N PHE A 13 -1.44 -28.01 20.12
CA PHE A 13 -2.08 -29.32 20.32
C PHE A 13 -2.54 -29.55 21.77
N GLY A 14 -2.66 -28.49 22.58
CA GLY A 14 -2.95 -28.60 24.01
C GLY A 14 -4.29 -29.27 24.36
N GLY A 15 -5.21 -29.36 23.40
CA GLY A 15 -6.48 -30.09 23.53
C GLY A 15 -6.46 -31.55 23.04
N VAL A 16 -5.36 -32.00 22.43
CA VAL A 16 -5.23 -33.35 21.82
C VAL A 16 -4.66 -34.37 22.82
N THR A 17 -4.12 -33.91 23.95
CA THR A 17 -3.66 -34.81 25.01
C THR A 17 -4.29 -34.53 26.36
N ASP A 18 -4.88 -35.58 26.92
CA ASP A 18 -5.10 -35.66 28.35
C ASP A 18 -3.72 -35.68 29.03
N ARG A 19 -3.55 -34.80 30.03
CA ARG A 19 -2.24 -34.36 30.53
C ARG A 19 -1.45 -35.45 31.26
N SER A 20 -2.02 -36.65 31.41
CA SER A 20 -1.57 -37.75 32.25
C SER A 20 -0.73 -38.83 31.54
N GLU A 21 -0.74 -38.93 30.20
CA GLU A 21 -0.06 -40.01 29.46
C GLU A 21 1.03 -39.50 28.50
N ARG A 22 2.10 -38.97 29.08
CA ARG A 22 3.24 -38.39 28.33
C ARG A 22 4.20 -39.46 27.86
N THR A 23 4.10 -39.90 26.60
CA THR A 23 5.15 -39.67 25.56
C THR A 23 4.92 -40.47 24.27
N GLN A 24 4.39 -41.70 24.33
CA GLN A 24 4.07 -42.46 23.11
C GLN A 24 2.66 -42.14 22.58
N ASN A 25 1.65 -42.14 23.45
CA ASN A 25 0.25 -41.86 23.07
C ASN A 25 0.07 -40.43 22.50
N HIS A 26 0.86 -39.46 22.97
CA HIS A 26 0.80 -38.07 22.46
C HIS A 26 1.13 -37.96 20.97
N ASN A 27 2.24 -38.57 20.53
CA ASN A 27 2.66 -38.48 19.13
C ASN A 27 1.68 -39.18 18.19
N GLU A 28 1.06 -40.27 18.65
CA GLU A 28 0.04 -40.99 17.90
C GLU A 28 -1.27 -40.20 17.79
N SER A 29 -1.70 -39.54 18.87
CA SER A 29 -2.85 -38.63 18.87
C SER A 29 -2.64 -37.42 17.96
N VAL A 30 -1.47 -36.75 18.03
CA VAL A 30 -1.14 -35.61 17.14
C VAL A 30 -1.14 -36.04 15.67
N ARG A 31 -0.51 -37.19 15.35
CA ARG A 31 -0.53 -37.73 13.99
C ARG A 31 -1.93 -38.05 13.50
N THR A 32 -2.78 -38.58 14.38
CA THR A 32 -4.18 -38.89 14.06
C THR A 32 -4.98 -37.63 13.75
N VAL A 33 -4.83 -36.58 14.57
CA VAL A 33 -5.48 -35.28 14.33
C VAL A 33 -4.99 -34.63 13.04
N LEU A 34 -3.68 -34.64 12.78
CA LEU A 34 -3.13 -34.12 11.54
C LEU A 34 -3.64 -34.89 10.32
N ARG A 35 -3.71 -36.22 10.41
CA ARG A 35 -4.26 -37.06 9.33
C ARG A 35 -5.73 -36.73 9.06
N GLN A 36 -6.56 -36.68 10.10
CA GLN A 36 -7.97 -36.32 9.96
C GLN A 36 -8.16 -34.93 9.37
N ALA A 37 -7.35 -33.95 9.79
CA ALA A 37 -7.39 -32.60 9.24
C ALA A 37 -7.01 -32.57 7.75
N LEU A 38 -5.98 -33.32 7.35
CA LEU A 38 -5.59 -33.44 5.94
C LEU A 38 -6.64 -34.17 5.09
N GLU A 39 -7.23 -35.25 5.61
CA GLU A 39 -8.32 -35.97 4.93
C GLU A 39 -9.55 -35.07 4.75
N GLN A 40 -9.94 -34.32 5.78
CA GLN A 40 -11.04 -33.35 5.69
C GLN A 40 -10.73 -32.20 4.72
N ALA A 41 -9.48 -31.71 4.72
CA ALA A 41 -9.05 -30.67 3.79
C ALA A 41 -9.12 -31.18 2.34
N ALA A 42 -8.63 -32.39 2.07
CA ALA A 42 -8.71 -33.02 0.75
C ALA A 42 -10.17 -33.18 0.31
N GLN A 43 -11.03 -33.79 1.13
CA GLN A 43 -12.46 -33.94 0.81
C GLN A 43 -13.16 -32.60 0.54
N THR A 44 -12.80 -31.56 1.29
CA THR A 44 -13.35 -30.21 1.11
C THR A 44 -12.89 -29.61 -0.22
N LEU A 45 -11.61 -29.76 -0.57
CA LEU A 45 -11.06 -29.25 -1.82
C LEU A 45 -11.60 -30.03 -3.02
N GLU A 46 -11.68 -31.36 -2.94
CA GLU A 46 -12.29 -32.20 -3.97
C GLU A 46 -13.73 -31.79 -4.28
N LYS A 47 -14.54 -31.57 -3.23
CA LYS A 47 -15.92 -31.12 -3.39
C LYS A 47 -16.01 -29.71 -3.97
N ARG A 48 -15.12 -28.80 -3.55
CA ARG A 48 -15.13 -27.40 -4.00
C ARG A 48 -14.74 -27.26 -5.47
N TYR A 49 -13.76 -28.05 -5.91
CA TYR A 49 -13.19 -27.99 -7.26
C TYR A 49 -13.74 -29.07 -8.18
N GLU A 50 -14.63 -29.93 -7.69
CA GLU A 50 -15.23 -31.06 -8.42
C GLU A 50 -14.18 -31.99 -9.06
N SER A 51 -13.00 -32.09 -8.44
CA SER A 51 -11.87 -32.88 -8.96
C SER A 51 -11.08 -33.54 -7.83
N ALA A 52 -10.69 -34.79 -8.04
CA ALA A 52 -9.77 -35.51 -7.17
C ALA A 52 -8.29 -35.16 -7.44
N ASN A 53 -7.98 -34.44 -8.51
CA ASN A 53 -6.61 -34.06 -8.86
C ASN A 53 -6.22 -32.75 -8.14
N PRO A 54 -5.20 -32.74 -7.27
CA PRO A 54 -4.77 -31.54 -6.56
C PRO A 54 -4.29 -30.40 -7.47
N GLU A 55 -3.86 -30.69 -8.69
CA GLU A 55 -3.48 -29.66 -9.67
C GLU A 55 -4.65 -28.78 -10.10
N ASP A 56 -5.90 -29.27 -9.91
CA ASP A 56 -7.11 -28.51 -10.22
C ASP A 56 -7.55 -27.62 -9.04
N TRP A 57 -6.96 -27.79 -7.85
CA TRP A 57 -7.35 -27.05 -6.62
C TRP A 57 -6.73 -25.66 -6.53
N LEU A 58 -6.66 -24.95 -7.66
CA LEU A 58 -6.03 -23.65 -7.74
C LEU A 58 -6.99 -22.56 -7.26
N LEU A 59 -6.61 -21.82 -6.23
CA LEU A 59 -7.34 -20.61 -5.85
C LEU A 59 -7.14 -19.54 -6.92
N SER A 60 -8.18 -18.74 -7.15
CA SER A 60 -8.02 -17.51 -7.91
C SER A 60 -6.97 -16.64 -7.23
N VAL A 61 -6.09 -16.04 -8.04
CA VAL A 61 -5.11 -15.08 -7.54
C VAL A 61 -5.88 -13.91 -6.96
N ARG A 62 -5.65 -13.63 -5.67
CA ARG A 62 -6.22 -12.46 -5.02
C ARG A 62 -5.53 -11.21 -5.54
N GLU A 63 -6.24 -10.09 -5.57
CA GLU A 63 -5.69 -8.82 -6.01
C GLU A 63 -5.64 -7.82 -4.84
N SER A 64 -4.60 -6.99 -4.84
CA SER A 64 -4.49 -5.79 -4.01
C SER A 64 -4.85 -4.58 -4.86
N THR A 65 -5.83 -3.80 -4.41
CA THR A 65 -6.30 -2.62 -5.13
C THR A 65 -5.83 -1.35 -4.43
N PHE A 66 -5.22 -0.45 -5.19
CA PHE A 66 -4.88 0.89 -4.76
C PHE A 66 -6.05 1.81 -5.08
N ARG A 67 -6.52 2.52 -4.05
CA ARG A 67 -7.63 3.46 -4.16
C ARG A 67 -7.11 4.84 -3.79
N SER A 68 -7.18 5.77 -4.73
CA SER A 68 -7.16 7.17 -4.39
C SER A 68 -8.43 7.51 -3.60
N LEU A 69 -8.35 8.47 -2.67
CA LEU A 69 -9.54 9.02 -2.05
C LEU A 69 -10.27 9.88 -3.08
N GLY A 70 -11.23 9.31 -3.83
CA GLY A 70 -12.00 10.04 -4.84
C GLY A 70 -12.47 9.21 -6.03
N ALA A 71 -12.49 9.86 -7.20
CA ALA A 71 -13.12 9.40 -8.44
C ALA A 71 -12.12 8.82 -9.48
N SER A 72 -10.97 8.34 -9.01
CA SER A 72 -9.93 7.82 -9.88
C SER A 72 -10.13 6.32 -10.17
N LYS A 73 -9.57 5.83 -11.26
CA LYS A 73 -9.51 4.42 -11.64
C LYS A 73 -8.80 3.63 -10.55
N GLN A 74 -9.33 2.43 -10.30
CA GLN A 74 -8.74 1.50 -9.36
C GLN A 74 -7.64 0.72 -10.08
N THR A 75 -6.40 0.88 -9.64
CA THR A 75 -5.30 0.06 -10.15
C THR A 75 -5.09 -1.13 -9.22
N SER A 76 -5.04 -2.33 -9.78
CA SER A 76 -4.94 -3.58 -9.02
C SER A 76 -3.72 -4.37 -9.46
N ILE A 77 -3.06 -4.99 -8.49
CA ILE A 77 -1.94 -5.92 -8.71
C ILE A 77 -2.26 -7.25 -8.05
N LYS A 78 -1.56 -8.31 -8.45
CA LYS A 78 -1.63 -9.59 -7.74
C LYS A 78 -1.21 -9.39 -6.28
N MET A 79 -2.02 -9.91 -5.36
CA MET A 79 -1.77 -9.82 -3.93
C MET A 79 -0.52 -10.62 -3.59
N VAL A 80 0.46 -9.92 -3.04
CA VAL A 80 1.69 -10.49 -2.50
C VAL A 80 1.79 -10.12 -1.03
N ASN A 81 2.29 -11.02 -0.19
CA ASN A 81 2.56 -10.72 1.21
C ASN A 81 3.86 -9.90 1.32
N ARG A 82 3.76 -8.62 0.96
CA ARG A 82 4.86 -7.66 0.93
C ARG A 82 4.42 -6.37 1.63
N ALA A 83 5.37 -5.71 2.30
CA ALA A 83 5.11 -4.43 2.94
C ALA A 83 4.85 -3.34 1.91
N THR A 84 4.00 -2.36 2.24
CA THR A 84 3.70 -1.19 1.40
C THR A 84 4.95 -0.39 1.01
N TYR A 85 5.93 -0.35 1.89
CA TYR A 85 7.24 0.26 1.67
C TYR A 85 8.33 -0.77 1.95
N ASN A 86 9.31 -0.86 1.04
CA ASN A 86 10.50 -1.67 1.26
C ASN A 86 11.74 -0.85 0.94
N GLN A 87 12.78 -1.02 1.74
CA GLN A 87 14.06 -0.35 1.57
C GLN A 87 15.18 -1.35 1.76
N ALA A 88 16.14 -1.34 0.84
CA ALA A 88 17.39 -2.07 0.94
C ALA A 88 18.52 -1.04 1.06
N VAL A 89 19.23 -1.06 2.19
CA VAL A 89 20.30 -0.09 2.46
C VAL A 89 21.65 -0.80 2.30
N ALA A 90 22.50 -0.28 1.43
CA ALA A 90 23.87 -0.73 1.31
C ALA A 90 24.68 -0.26 2.53
N VAL A 91 25.50 -1.15 3.11
CA VAL A 91 26.34 -0.87 4.28
C VAL A 91 27.77 -1.31 3.97
N GLY A 92 28.75 -0.43 4.22
CA GLY A 92 30.17 -0.71 3.99
C GLY A 92 30.82 0.38 3.15
N GLU A 93 31.00 0.11 1.85
CA GLU A 93 31.75 0.96 0.91
C GLU A 93 31.04 2.27 0.52
N GLY A 94 29.87 2.55 1.10
CA GLY A 94 29.06 3.73 0.85
C GLY A 94 27.57 3.40 0.88
N LEU A 95 26.75 4.38 0.49
CA LEU A 95 25.30 4.21 0.30
C LEU A 95 24.92 3.95 -1.16
N GLU A 96 25.92 3.89 -2.05
CA GLU A 96 25.76 3.51 -3.46
C GLU A 96 25.16 2.10 -3.55
N GLY A 97 24.09 1.95 -4.31
CA GLY A 97 23.34 0.69 -4.41
C GLY A 97 22.23 0.52 -3.36
N SER A 98 21.97 1.52 -2.51
CA SER A 98 20.75 1.53 -1.72
C SER A 98 19.53 1.79 -2.61
N GLN A 99 18.43 1.08 -2.33
CA GLN A 99 17.23 1.09 -3.17
C GLN A 99 15.97 1.10 -2.32
N HIS A 100 14.87 1.56 -2.91
CA HIS A 100 13.57 1.59 -2.25
C HIS A 100 12.44 1.36 -3.26
N ILE A 101 11.25 1.07 -2.74
CA ILE A 101 10.03 1.07 -3.53
C ILE A 101 8.86 1.48 -2.63
N LEU A 102 8.01 2.38 -3.13
CA LEU A 102 6.78 2.82 -2.49
C LEU A 102 5.61 2.75 -3.48
N ALA A 103 4.79 1.71 -3.37
CA ALA A 103 3.62 1.58 -4.22
C ALA A 103 2.43 2.41 -3.69
N PRO A 104 1.60 2.99 -4.57
CA PRO A 104 1.73 2.98 -6.04
C PRO A 104 2.66 4.09 -6.56
N SER A 105 2.93 5.12 -5.75
CA SER A 105 3.78 6.27 -6.06
C SER A 105 4.16 7.04 -4.78
N ASN A 106 5.14 7.95 -4.90
CA ASN A 106 5.49 8.97 -3.93
C ASN A 106 4.56 10.21 -3.92
N ASP A 107 3.76 10.45 -4.98
CA ASP A 107 2.83 11.58 -5.08
C ASP A 107 1.39 11.11 -5.25
N GLY A 108 0.51 11.55 -4.35
CA GLY A 108 -0.93 11.29 -4.41
C GLY A 108 -1.75 12.53 -4.77
N ASN A 109 -1.11 13.65 -5.12
CA ASN A 109 -1.78 14.92 -5.34
C ASN A 109 -2.33 15.04 -6.76
N MET A 110 -3.63 15.36 -6.85
CA MET A 110 -4.31 15.74 -8.08
C MET A 110 -4.85 17.16 -7.94
N THR A 111 -4.55 18.01 -8.91
CA THR A 111 -5.18 19.32 -9.02
C THR A 111 -6.64 19.18 -9.46
N LEU A 112 -7.48 20.19 -9.17
CA LEU A 112 -8.89 20.15 -9.59
C LEU A 112 -9.09 19.93 -11.11
N PRO A 113 -8.31 20.57 -12.01
CA PRO A 113 -8.38 20.26 -13.43
C PRO A 113 -8.06 18.80 -13.76
N GLU A 114 -7.07 18.20 -13.09
CA GLU A 114 -6.73 16.78 -13.27
C GLU A 114 -7.84 15.86 -12.77
N VAL A 115 -8.47 16.17 -11.63
CA VAL A 115 -9.63 15.42 -11.14
C VAL A 115 -10.78 15.43 -12.16
N LEU A 116 -11.07 16.60 -12.74
CA LEU A 116 -12.10 16.73 -13.77
C LEU A 116 -11.70 15.98 -15.05
N ALA A 117 -10.43 16.07 -15.47
CA ALA A 117 -9.91 15.33 -16.63
C ALA A 117 -10.02 13.81 -16.43
N THR A 118 -9.68 13.30 -15.25
CA THR A 118 -9.84 11.88 -14.91
C THR A 118 -11.30 11.46 -14.87
N GLN A 119 -12.22 12.29 -14.39
CA GLN A 119 -13.66 11.98 -14.38
C GLN A 119 -14.28 11.96 -15.78
N LEU A 120 -13.83 12.84 -16.68
CA LEU A 120 -14.42 13.02 -18.01
C LEU A 120 -13.75 12.16 -19.09
N GLY A 121 -12.43 12.01 -19.03
CA GLY A 121 -11.62 11.30 -20.02
C GLY A 121 -11.02 9.99 -19.52
N GLY A 122 -10.98 9.77 -18.20
CA GLY A 122 -10.36 8.58 -17.61
C GLY A 122 -8.84 8.60 -17.63
N ASP A 123 -8.20 9.70 -18.04
CA ASP A 123 -6.75 9.85 -18.03
C ASP A 123 -6.30 10.27 -16.64
N GLU A 124 -5.44 9.46 -16.04
CA GLU A 124 -4.80 9.75 -14.76
C GLU A 124 -3.37 10.20 -15.00
N PRO A 125 -2.85 11.14 -14.20
CA PRO A 125 -1.43 11.46 -14.25
C PRO A 125 -0.59 10.22 -13.90
N ASP A 126 0.40 9.89 -14.75
CA ASP A 126 1.29 8.74 -14.56
C ASP A 126 1.96 8.74 -13.18
N ARG A 127 2.25 9.93 -12.64
CA ARG A 127 2.84 10.11 -11.31
C ARG A 127 2.01 9.53 -10.17
N LEU A 128 0.75 9.09 -10.37
CA LEU A 128 -0.03 8.44 -9.33
C LEU A 128 0.30 6.94 -9.18
N THR A 129 0.91 6.33 -10.22
CA THR A 129 1.17 4.89 -10.29
C THR A 129 2.56 4.54 -10.83
N ASP A 130 3.48 5.50 -10.85
CA ASP A 130 4.80 5.41 -11.49
C ASP A 130 5.77 4.40 -10.87
N GLN A 131 5.43 3.80 -9.73
CA GLN A 131 6.21 2.74 -9.08
C GLN A 131 5.47 1.41 -8.97
N LEU A 132 4.25 1.33 -9.52
CA LEU A 132 3.40 0.17 -9.32
C LEU A 132 3.91 -1.06 -10.09
N ASP A 133 4.42 -0.86 -11.29
CA ASP A 133 4.94 -1.94 -12.14
C ASP A 133 6.23 -2.52 -11.55
N GLU A 134 7.15 -1.66 -11.08
CA GLU A 134 8.36 -2.08 -10.37
C GLU A 134 8.01 -2.84 -9.09
N TYR A 135 7.03 -2.34 -8.33
CA TYR A 135 6.57 -3.03 -7.12
C TYR A 135 5.99 -4.42 -7.44
N ALA A 136 5.21 -4.54 -8.51
CA ALA A 136 4.63 -5.81 -8.96
C ALA A 136 5.70 -6.78 -9.49
N ALA A 137 6.77 -6.26 -10.11
CA ALA A 137 7.90 -7.01 -10.64
C ALA A 137 8.96 -7.40 -9.59
N PHE A 138 8.78 -6.99 -8.33
CA PHE A 138 9.79 -7.12 -7.26
C PHE A 138 11.07 -6.33 -7.52
N GLU A 139 10.97 -5.27 -8.31
CA GLU A 139 12.05 -4.34 -8.60
C GLU A 139 12.08 -3.20 -7.59
N TYR A 140 13.19 -2.46 -7.58
CA TYR A 140 13.42 -1.34 -6.68
C TYR A 140 14.03 -0.16 -7.44
N ALA A 141 13.61 1.05 -7.08
CA ALA A 141 14.20 2.29 -7.57
C ALA A 141 15.46 2.65 -6.75
N PRO A 142 16.48 3.28 -7.37
CA PRO A 142 17.61 3.85 -6.64
C PRO A 142 17.13 4.79 -5.53
N ASN A 143 17.75 4.71 -4.35
CA ASN A 143 17.47 5.64 -3.26
C ASN A 143 18.66 6.58 -3.06
N PRO A 144 18.62 7.83 -3.55
CA PRO A 144 19.74 8.76 -3.40
C PRO A 144 19.83 9.27 -1.96
N TYR A 145 21.02 9.23 -1.37
CA TYR A 145 21.27 9.73 -0.01
C TYR A 145 22.26 10.90 0.02
N THR A 146 23.15 10.99 -0.96
CA THR A 146 24.11 12.10 -1.06
C THR A 146 23.54 13.22 -1.92
N ARG A 147 24.00 14.45 -1.69
CA ARG A 147 23.62 15.60 -2.53
C ARG A 147 23.91 15.33 -4.01
N GLU A 148 25.08 14.79 -4.32
CA GLU A 148 25.50 14.46 -5.68
C GLU A 148 24.54 13.45 -6.34
N GLN A 149 24.13 12.42 -5.61
CA GLN A 149 23.15 11.44 -6.10
C GLN A 149 21.78 12.08 -6.35
N VAL A 150 21.32 12.95 -5.45
CA VAL A 150 20.06 13.67 -5.61
C VAL A 150 20.12 14.59 -6.83
N GLU A 151 21.18 15.39 -6.96
CA GLU A 151 21.38 16.32 -8.07
C GLU A 151 21.47 15.61 -9.42
N THR A 152 21.97 14.36 -9.45
CA THR A 152 22.06 13.55 -10.68
C THR A 152 20.68 13.13 -11.20
N ILE A 153 19.72 12.89 -10.32
CA ILE A 153 18.39 12.39 -10.71
C ILE A 153 17.29 13.46 -10.65
N ALA A 154 17.57 14.63 -10.09
CA ALA A 154 16.60 15.70 -9.95
C ALA A 154 16.14 16.22 -11.31
N THR A 155 14.83 16.24 -11.52
CA THR A 155 14.20 16.78 -12.75
C THR A 155 13.75 18.24 -12.61
N ASP A 156 13.55 18.71 -11.38
CA ASP A 156 13.18 20.09 -11.06
C ASP A 156 13.88 20.57 -9.78
N HIS A 157 14.07 21.88 -9.66
CA HIS A 157 14.63 22.52 -8.47
C HIS A 157 13.89 23.81 -8.15
N GLN A 158 13.27 23.86 -6.98
CA GLN A 158 12.54 25.03 -6.50
C GLN A 158 13.13 25.55 -5.19
N THR A 159 13.38 26.86 -5.11
CA THR A 159 13.71 27.54 -3.85
C THR A 159 12.46 28.13 -3.23
N LEU A 160 12.04 27.59 -2.08
CA LEU A 160 10.92 28.10 -1.31
C LEU A 160 11.40 29.14 -0.30
N ARG A 161 10.77 30.32 -0.30
CA ARG A 161 10.92 31.31 0.78
C ARG A 161 9.61 31.40 1.53
N ALA A 162 9.57 30.84 2.74
CA ALA A 162 8.45 31.02 3.64
C ALA A 162 8.60 32.36 4.37
N TYR A 163 7.67 33.29 4.16
CA TYR A 163 7.55 34.48 4.98
C TYR A 163 6.52 34.19 6.07
N HIS A 164 6.93 34.28 7.33
CA HIS A 164 6.01 34.24 8.45
C HIS A 164 5.34 35.61 8.56
N THR A 165 4.04 35.71 8.32
CA THR A 165 3.26 36.88 8.72
C THR A 165 3.30 36.93 10.25
N SER A 166 3.87 37.96 10.87
CA SER A 166 3.94 38.02 12.33
C SER A 166 2.53 37.92 12.93
N ILE A 167 2.37 37.09 13.96
CA ILE A 167 1.11 36.86 14.69
C ILE A 167 0.87 38.01 15.71
N ASP A 168 1.53 39.15 15.56
CA ASP A 168 1.35 40.31 16.46
C ASP A 168 0.23 41.26 16.01
N GLY A 169 -0.46 40.94 14.91
CA GLY A 169 -1.72 41.58 14.54
C GLY A 169 -2.92 40.88 15.19
N PRO A 170 -3.96 41.61 15.63
CA PRO A 170 -5.15 40.99 16.20
C PRO A 170 -5.74 39.97 15.22
N ILE A 171 -5.93 38.73 15.69
CA ILE A 171 -6.55 37.66 14.93
C ILE A 171 -8.01 38.06 14.67
N GLU A 172 -8.33 38.44 13.42
CA GLU A 172 -9.72 38.60 13.02
C GLU A 172 -10.40 37.21 13.02
N PRO A 173 -11.58 37.06 13.64
CA PRO A 173 -12.24 35.77 13.76
C PRO A 173 -12.52 35.16 12.38
N THR A 174 -12.01 33.94 12.18
CA THR A 174 -12.25 33.06 11.02
C THR A 174 -13.71 32.65 10.95
N GLY A 175 -14.54 33.57 10.47
CA GLY A 175 -15.95 33.38 10.18
C GLY A 175 -16.51 34.44 9.23
N GLN A 176 -15.72 35.46 8.88
CA GLN A 176 -16.11 36.47 7.92
C GLN A 176 -15.15 36.43 6.72
N ILE A 177 -15.72 36.22 5.54
CA ILE A 177 -15.03 36.38 4.27
C ILE A 177 -14.39 37.77 4.27
N SER A 178 -13.06 37.83 4.14
CA SER A 178 -12.35 39.11 4.14
C SER A 178 -12.95 40.05 3.09
N GLU A 179 -12.99 41.36 3.36
CA GLU A 179 -13.53 42.31 2.38
C GLU A 179 -12.83 42.20 1.03
N ARG A 180 -11.53 41.90 1.03
CA ARG A 180 -10.75 41.66 -0.19
C ARG A 180 -11.29 40.48 -0.98
N THR A 181 -11.63 39.39 -0.30
CA THR A 181 -12.25 38.20 -0.92
C THR A 181 -13.67 38.53 -1.41
N ARG A 182 -14.45 39.34 -0.67
CA ARG A 182 -15.76 39.80 -1.13
C ARG A 182 -15.67 40.65 -2.40
N THR A 183 -14.72 41.58 -2.46
CA THR A 183 -14.52 42.44 -3.63
C THR A 183 -14.05 41.63 -4.84
N GLN A 184 -13.16 40.65 -4.65
CA GLN A 184 -12.71 39.76 -5.74
C GLN A 184 -13.85 38.90 -6.29
N ILE A 185 -14.66 38.30 -5.41
CA ILE A 185 -15.84 37.52 -5.82
C ILE A 185 -16.85 38.42 -6.56
N ALA A 186 -17.14 39.61 -6.03
CA ALA A 186 -18.05 40.56 -6.68
C ALA A 186 -17.55 41.03 -8.06
N THR A 187 -16.23 41.17 -8.23
CA THR A 187 -15.63 41.55 -9.52
C THR A 187 -15.71 40.40 -10.52
N GLN A 188 -15.43 39.17 -10.10
CA GLN A 188 -15.55 37.98 -10.97
C GLN A 188 -16.99 37.70 -11.43
N ILE A 189 -17.98 37.88 -10.55
CA ILE A 189 -19.39 37.69 -10.92
C ILE A 189 -19.78 38.72 -11.99
N LYS A 190 -19.40 39.99 -11.82
CA LYS A 190 -19.72 41.05 -12.77
C LYS A 190 -19.07 40.85 -14.14
N THR A 191 -17.82 40.38 -14.18
CA THR A 191 -17.12 40.06 -15.43
C THR A 191 -17.73 38.88 -16.18
N ASN A 192 -18.39 37.95 -15.49
CA ASN A 192 -19.06 36.82 -16.14
C ASN A 192 -20.49 37.17 -16.62
N GLU A 193 -21.16 38.15 -16.01
CA GLU A 193 -22.44 38.68 -16.49
C GLU A 193 -22.29 39.56 -17.73
N ASP A 194 -21.16 40.29 -17.87
CA ASP A 194 -20.90 41.14 -19.03
C ASP A 194 -20.41 40.37 -20.28
N ASN A 195 -20.17 39.05 -20.17
CA ASN A 195 -19.64 38.19 -21.24
C ASN A 195 -20.65 37.14 -21.74
N ASN A 196 -21.94 37.25 -21.38
CA ASN A 196 -23.07 36.48 -21.90
C ASN A 196 -24.14 37.41 -22.48
#